data_AF-A0A7X7PFZ2-F1
#
_entry.id   AF-A0A7X7PFZ2-F1
#
_cell.length_a   1.000
_cell.length_b   1.000
_cell.length_c   1.000
_cell.angle_alpha   90.00
_cell.angle_beta   90.00
_cell.angle_gamma   90.00
#
_symmetry.space_group_name_H-M   'P 1'
#
loop_
_entity.id
_entity.type
_entity.pdbx_description
1 polymer ?
#
loop_
_entity_poly.entity_id
_entity_poly.type
_entity_poly.pdbx_seq_one_letter_code
_entity_poly.pdbx_strand_id
1 'polypeptide(L)'
;MSRSNRPTPWALIFEAPFFLEEHFPRIAHEEEAREESGPLVDAAALLALPAGRTLLGAVVPDDVRGPAAAPGRSPTAASAFVVDRYAALLFAAYRYWRGNGTEHAFDEATVRALLETGTAPAGPVLDHVPPTGYAVLPRNLVWSRVEEDAPAEPLDGFFWVYSDTGSPQLAIVAALGVRADRGGFSVLDAAAPLPADGHFAADAPPEGEFDNFLPGGELQKLFGVRTSEALMRLASLLLWQLAQRPERDG
;
A
#
# COMPACT_ATOMS: atom_id res chain seq x y z
N MET A 1 -16.67 15.67 8.75
CA MET A 1 -15.90 14.65 8.00
C MET A 1 -16.65 14.36 6.72
N SER A 2 -16.14 14.76 5.56
CA SER A 2 -16.72 14.30 4.30
C SER A 2 -16.11 12.93 4.04
N ARG A 3 -16.83 11.84 4.39
CA ARG A 3 -16.48 10.51 3.88
C ARG A 3 -16.47 10.64 2.36
N SER A 4 -15.41 10.17 1.70
CA SER A 4 -15.48 9.96 0.26
C SER A 4 -16.71 9.10 0.00
N ASN A 5 -17.69 9.62 -0.76
CA ASN A 5 -18.90 8.87 -1.09
C ASN A 5 -18.62 7.71 -2.07
N ARG A 6 -17.34 7.54 -2.47
CA ARG A 6 -16.82 6.47 -3.32
C ARG A 6 -16.03 5.48 -2.45
N PRO A 7 -16.29 4.17 -2.57
CA PRO A 7 -15.50 3.15 -1.88
C PRO A 7 -14.06 3.16 -2.41
N THR A 8 -13.09 3.14 -1.49
CA THR A 8 -11.66 3.03 -1.76
C THR A 8 -11.31 1.61 -2.24
N PRO A 9 -10.15 1.38 -2.89
CA PRO A 9 -9.66 0.03 -3.15
C PRO A 9 -9.64 -0.84 -1.89
N TRP A 10 -9.25 -0.25 -0.75
CA TRP A 10 -9.36 -0.88 0.57
C TRP A 10 -10.80 -1.34 0.88
N ALA A 11 -11.76 -0.42 0.80
CA ALA A 11 -13.17 -0.74 1.06
C ALA A 11 -13.69 -1.84 0.12
N LEU A 12 -13.32 -1.80 -1.16
CA LEU A 12 -13.76 -2.81 -2.14
C LEU A 12 -13.16 -4.20 -1.89
N ILE A 13 -11.89 -4.29 -1.46
CA ILE A 13 -11.24 -5.58 -1.22
C ILE A 13 -11.68 -6.17 0.12
N PHE A 14 -11.82 -5.34 1.15
CA PHE A 14 -11.87 -5.81 2.53
C PHE A 14 -13.17 -5.48 3.27
N GLU A 15 -13.91 -4.43 2.90
CA GLU A 15 -15.22 -4.13 3.53
C GLU A 15 -16.38 -4.96 2.95
N ALA A 16 -16.08 -6.08 2.29
CA ALA A 16 -17.08 -7.12 2.09
C ALA A 16 -17.66 -7.53 3.46
N PRO A 17 -18.99 -7.75 3.59
CA PRO A 17 -19.61 -7.98 4.89
C PRO A 17 -18.88 -9.06 5.67
N PHE A 18 -18.45 -8.72 6.89
CA PHE A 18 -17.80 -9.60 7.87
C PHE A 18 -16.39 -10.10 7.54
N PHE A 19 -15.82 -9.81 6.37
CA PHE A 19 -14.50 -10.36 5.98
C PHE A 19 -13.40 -9.99 6.98
N LEU A 20 -13.29 -8.69 7.31
CA LEU A 20 -12.32 -8.22 8.31
C LEU A 20 -12.66 -8.70 9.72
N GLU A 21 -13.95 -8.71 10.05
CA GLU A 21 -14.45 -9.06 11.38
C GLU A 21 -14.26 -10.56 11.70
N GLU A 22 -14.23 -11.42 10.69
CA GLU A 22 -14.00 -12.86 10.87
C GLU A 22 -12.52 -13.23 10.88
N HIS A 23 -11.70 -12.58 10.05
CA HIS A 23 -10.32 -13.02 9.82
C HIS A 23 -9.29 -12.31 10.70
N PHE A 24 -9.37 -10.99 10.84
CA PHE A 24 -8.34 -10.23 11.57
C PHE A 24 -8.33 -10.45 13.09
N PRO A 25 -9.46 -10.64 13.78
CA PRO A 25 -9.44 -11.02 15.19
C PRO A 25 -8.74 -12.35 15.46
N ARG A 26 -8.80 -13.31 14.52
CA ARG A 26 -8.06 -14.59 14.65
C ARG A 26 -6.56 -14.38 14.54
N ILE A 27 -6.12 -13.54 13.60
CA ILE A 27 -4.70 -13.17 13.47
C ILE A 27 -4.23 -12.45 14.74
N ALA A 28 -5.03 -11.51 15.28
CA ALA A 28 -4.69 -10.81 16.51
C ALA A 28 -4.57 -11.75 17.72
N HIS A 29 -5.48 -12.71 17.85
CA HIS A 29 -5.41 -13.71 18.91
C HIS A 29 -4.14 -14.58 18.81
N GLU A 30 -3.77 -15.01 17.60
CA GLU A 30 -2.55 -15.79 17.37
C GLU A 30 -1.27 -14.94 17.55
N GLU A 31 -1.30 -13.64 17.22
CA GLU A 31 -0.21 -12.69 17.52
C GLU A 31 -0.04 -12.49 19.03
N GLU A 32 -1.13 -12.27 19.77
CA GLU A 32 -1.12 -12.09 21.22
C GLU A 32 -0.62 -13.33 21.97
N ALA A 33 -0.88 -14.53 21.45
CA ALA A 33 -0.37 -15.78 22.00
C ALA A 33 1.15 -15.98 21.84
N ARG A 34 1.82 -15.13 21.04
CA ARG A 34 3.28 -15.17 20.82
C ARG A 34 4.02 -14.25 21.80
N GLU A 35 3.74 -14.39 23.10
CA GLU A 35 4.19 -13.48 24.18
C GLU A 35 5.66 -13.04 24.10
N GLU A 36 6.58 -13.88 23.61
CA GLU A 36 8.03 -13.60 23.51
C GLU A 36 8.47 -12.98 22.17
N SER A 37 7.63 -12.95 21.13
CA SER A 37 8.00 -12.53 19.77
C SER A 37 7.60 -11.09 19.42
N GLY A 38 6.82 -10.44 20.27
CA GLY A 38 6.29 -9.09 20.01
C GLY A 38 5.32 -9.03 18.80
N PRO A 39 4.96 -7.82 18.36
CA PRO A 39 4.10 -7.61 17.20
C PRO A 39 4.68 -8.23 15.92
N LEU A 40 3.81 -8.60 14.98
CA LEU A 40 4.17 -8.97 13.62
C LEU A 40 4.85 -7.78 12.93
N VAL A 41 6.04 -8.02 12.39
CA VAL A 41 6.89 -6.98 11.77
C VAL A 41 6.86 -7.00 10.25
N ASP A 42 6.43 -8.11 9.63
CA ASP A 42 6.36 -8.27 8.18
C ASP A 42 5.32 -9.33 7.73
N ALA A 43 5.18 -9.47 6.42
CA ALA A 43 4.30 -10.45 5.80
C ALA A 43 4.71 -11.90 6.07
N ALA A 44 6.01 -12.18 6.20
CA ALA A 44 6.50 -13.54 6.49
C ALA A 44 6.07 -13.99 7.90
N ALA A 45 6.15 -13.11 8.89
CA ALA A 45 5.67 -13.35 10.24
C ALA A 45 4.15 -13.58 10.25
N LEU A 46 3.38 -12.81 9.45
CA LEU A 46 1.94 -13.05 9.29
C LEU A 46 1.66 -14.43 8.69
N LEU A 47 2.40 -14.84 7.66
CA LEU A 47 2.25 -16.17 7.05
C LEU A 47 2.79 -17.32 7.90
N ALA A 48 3.55 -17.05 8.96
CA ALA A 48 3.90 -18.05 9.96
C ALA A 48 2.68 -18.47 10.79
N LEU A 49 1.66 -17.61 10.88
CA LEU A 49 0.41 -17.87 11.58
C LEU A 49 -0.56 -18.73 10.75
N PRO A 50 -1.18 -19.78 11.34
CA PRO A 50 -2.28 -20.52 10.69
C PRO A 50 -3.40 -19.63 10.15
N ALA A 51 -3.84 -18.63 10.92
CA ALA A 51 -4.88 -17.70 10.49
C ALA A 51 -4.43 -16.85 9.29
N GLY A 52 -3.16 -16.42 9.26
CA GLY A 52 -2.58 -15.66 8.15
C GLY A 52 -2.53 -16.45 6.84
N ARG A 53 -2.10 -17.72 6.88
CA ARG A 53 -2.12 -18.60 5.70
C ARG A 53 -3.54 -18.89 5.21
N THR A 54 -4.47 -19.09 6.13
CA THR A 54 -5.88 -19.30 5.80
C THR A 54 -6.46 -18.09 5.07
N LEU A 55 -6.15 -16.88 5.57
CA LEU A 55 -6.58 -15.63 4.95
C LEU A 55 -5.98 -15.43 3.55
N LEU A 56 -4.68 -15.66 3.38
CA LEU A 56 -4.04 -15.65 2.06
C LEU A 56 -4.75 -16.62 1.11
N GLY A 57 -5.07 -17.82 1.59
CA GLY A 57 -5.85 -18.83 0.91
C GLY A 57 -7.33 -18.48 0.66
N ALA A 58 -7.84 -17.34 1.13
CA ALA A 58 -9.17 -16.84 0.80
C ALA A 58 -9.13 -15.70 -0.24
N VAL A 59 -8.03 -14.94 -0.29
CA VAL A 59 -7.91 -13.73 -1.13
C VAL A 59 -7.18 -13.98 -2.44
N VAL A 60 -6.20 -14.89 -2.45
CA VAL A 60 -5.45 -15.19 -3.69
C VAL A 60 -6.36 -15.96 -4.66
N PRO A 61 -6.62 -15.42 -5.87
CA PRO A 61 -7.43 -16.09 -6.88
C PRO A 61 -6.92 -17.50 -7.24
N ASP A 62 -7.83 -18.42 -7.57
CA ASP A 62 -7.49 -19.82 -7.86
C ASP A 62 -6.58 -19.98 -9.10
N ASP A 63 -6.71 -19.09 -10.09
CA ASP A 63 -5.88 -19.03 -11.29
C ASP A 63 -4.46 -18.55 -10.99
N VAL A 64 -4.28 -17.67 -10.01
CA VAL A 64 -2.98 -17.17 -9.55
C VAL A 64 -2.20 -18.23 -8.75
N ARG A 65 -2.88 -19.10 -8.01
CA ARG A 65 -2.23 -20.28 -7.37
C ARG A 65 -1.64 -21.24 -8.40
N GLY A 66 -2.05 -21.11 -9.67
CA GLY A 66 -1.71 -22.01 -10.76
C GLY A 66 -2.22 -23.43 -10.50
N PRO A 67 -1.94 -24.39 -11.40
CA PRO A 67 -2.24 -25.81 -11.18
C PRO A 67 -1.40 -26.46 -10.06
N ALA A 68 -0.79 -25.67 -9.14
CA ALA A 68 0.02 -26.13 -8.01
C ALA A 68 -0.80 -26.83 -6.92
N ALA A 69 -2.14 -26.84 -7.02
CA ALA A 69 -3.00 -27.68 -6.19
C ALA A 69 -3.02 -29.17 -6.63
N ALA A 70 -2.36 -29.53 -7.73
CA ALA A 70 -2.10 -30.92 -8.06
C ALA A 70 -0.93 -31.43 -7.19
N PRO A 71 -1.09 -32.54 -6.42
CA PRO A 71 -0.05 -33.03 -5.53
C PRO A 71 1.24 -33.33 -6.32
N GLY A 72 2.35 -32.66 -5.95
CA GLY A 72 3.69 -32.91 -6.49
C GLY A 72 4.31 -31.84 -7.40
N ARG A 73 3.69 -30.65 -7.57
CA ARG A 73 4.30 -29.51 -8.29
C ARG A 73 4.68 -28.37 -7.35
N SER A 74 5.94 -27.92 -7.42
CA SER A 74 6.37 -26.68 -6.76
C SER A 74 5.82 -25.45 -7.48
N PRO A 75 5.52 -24.35 -6.77
CA PRO A 75 5.14 -23.07 -7.37
C PRO A 75 6.18 -22.56 -8.37
N THR A 76 5.75 -21.81 -9.39
CA THR A 76 6.67 -21.07 -10.26
C THR A 76 7.15 -19.81 -9.56
N ALA A 77 8.31 -19.26 -9.97
CA ALA A 77 8.82 -18.00 -9.43
C ALA A 77 7.82 -16.83 -9.58
N ALA A 78 7.09 -16.78 -10.69
CA ALA A 78 6.03 -15.79 -10.92
C ALA A 78 4.85 -15.95 -9.93
N SER A 79 4.39 -17.19 -9.69
CA SER A 79 3.32 -17.42 -8.70
C SER A 79 3.74 -17.11 -7.27
N ALA A 80 5.00 -17.40 -6.91
CA ALA A 80 5.55 -17.04 -5.60
C ALA A 80 5.60 -15.52 -5.43
N PHE A 81 6.08 -14.80 -6.45
CA PHE A 81 6.12 -13.34 -6.45
C PHE A 81 4.73 -12.73 -6.24
N VAL A 82 3.70 -13.22 -6.94
CA VAL A 82 2.33 -12.70 -6.75
C VAL A 82 1.81 -13.00 -5.34
N VAL A 83 2.08 -14.21 -4.81
CA VAL A 83 1.71 -14.57 -3.43
C VAL A 83 2.36 -13.62 -2.41
N ASP A 84 3.63 -13.29 -2.58
CA ASP A 84 4.35 -12.36 -1.69
C ASP A 84 3.71 -10.97 -1.70
N ARG A 85 3.30 -10.47 -2.88
CA ARG A 85 2.61 -9.18 -3.02
C ARG A 85 1.24 -9.19 -2.31
N TYR A 86 0.47 -10.27 -2.45
CA TYR A 86 -0.79 -10.42 -1.70
C TYR A 86 -0.56 -10.52 -0.19
N ALA A 87 0.49 -11.22 0.25
CA ALA A 87 0.85 -11.29 1.65
C ALA A 87 1.25 -9.92 2.23
N ALA A 88 2.00 -9.11 1.47
CA ALA A 88 2.32 -7.73 1.83
C ALA A 88 1.05 -6.87 1.98
N LEU A 89 0.09 -7.01 1.08
CA LEU A 89 -1.21 -6.32 1.19
C LEU A 89 -1.98 -6.75 2.45
N LEU A 90 -2.07 -8.06 2.71
CA LEU A 90 -2.75 -8.57 3.90
C LEU A 90 -2.09 -8.12 5.20
N PHE A 91 -0.76 -8.09 5.22
CA PHE A 91 -0.01 -7.55 6.34
C PHE A 91 -0.31 -6.06 6.55
N ALA A 92 -0.21 -5.25 5.51
CA ALA A 92 -0.48 -3.82 5.61
C ALA A 92 -1.92 -3.52 6.06
N ALA A 93 -2.88 -4.25 5.50
CA ALA A 93 -4.28 -4.22 5.89
C ALA A 93 -4.51 -4.62 7.36
N TYR A 94 -3.86 -5.71 7.81
CA TYR A 94 -3.95 -6.16 9.20
C TYR A 94 -3.37 -5.12 10.16
N ARG A 95 -2.20 -4.55 9.85
CA ARG A 95 -1.57 -3.51 10.67
C ARG A 95 -2.43 -2.25 10.72
N TYR A 96 -3.00 -1.83 9.59
CA TYR A 96 -3.98 -0.75 9.52
C TYR A 96 -5.17 -1.01 10.44
N TRP A 97 -5.81 -2.17 10.34
CA TRP A 97 -6.96 -2.52 11.19
C TRP A 97 -6.57 -2.57 12.68
N ARG A 98 -5.46 -3.24 13.01
CA ARG A 98 -4.98 -3.41 14.39
C ARG A 98 -4.60 -2.08 15.04
N GLY A 99 -4.10 -1.14 14.25
CA GLY A 99 -3.74 0.22 14.68
C GLY A 99 -4.91 1.20 14.74
N ASN A 100 -6.16 0.77 14.49
CA ASN A 100 -7.30 1.67 14.27
C ASN A 100 -6.98 2.74 13.22
N GLY A 101 -6.35 2.32 12.12
CA GLY A 101 -5.85 3.17 11.06
C GLY A 101 -6.92 4.10 10.50
N THR A 102 -6.48 5.25 10.02
CA THR A 102 -7.35 6.29 9.46
C THR A 102 -7.10 6.43 7.95
N GLU A 103 -8.16 6.71 7.20
CA GLU A 103 -8.03 7.12 5.80
C GLU A 103 -7.71 8.62 5.71
N HIS A 104 -6.68 8.96 4.94
CA HIS A 104 -6.23 10.33 4.72
C HIS A 104 -6.41 10.69 3.25
N ALA A 105 -7.49 11.43 2.96
CA ALA A 105 -7.73 11.95 1.63
C ALA A 105 -6.82 13.15 1.32
N PHE A 106 -6.32 13.17 0.09
CA PHE A 106 -5.60 14.29 -0.50
C PHE A 106 -6.40 14.84 -1.67
N ASP A 107 -6.51 16.16 -1.74
CA ASP A 107 -7.17 16.82 -2.86
C ASP A 107 -6.25 16.89 -4.10
N GLU A 108 -6.86 17.05 -5.27
CA GLU A 108 -6.15 17.06 -6.55
C GLU A 108 -5.08 18.16 -6.63
N ALA A 109 -5.38 19.36 -6.14
CA ALA A 109 -4.45 20.49 -6.24
C ALA A 109 -3.19 20.23 -5.41
N THR A 110 -3.35 19.69 -4.20
CA THR A 110 -2.25 19.30 -3.33
C THR A 110 -1.36 18.22 -3.96
N VAL A 111 -1.95 17.14 -4.47
CA VAL A 111 -1.17 16.05 -5.08
C VAL A 111 -0.43 16.52 -6.34
N ARG A 112 -1.07 17.33 -7.18
CA ARG A 112 -0.43 17.94 -8.36
C ARG A 112 0.78 18.78 -7.95
N ALA A 113 0.61 19.70 -7.00
CA ALA A 113 1.70 20.57 -6.55
C ALA A 113 2.89 19.77 -6.01
N LEU A 114 2.63 18.71 -5.25
CA LEU A 114 3.68 17.82 -4.72
C LEU A 114 4.42 17.08 -5.83
N LEU A 115 3.72 16.55 -6.84
CA LEU A 115 4.35 15.80 -7.93
C LEU A 115 5.09 16.69 -8.92
N GLU A 116 4.60 17.91 -9.17
CA GLU A 116 5.27 18.90 -10.02
C GLU A 116 6.55 19.45 -9.35
N THR A 117 6.52 19.66 -8.03
CA THR A 117 7.69 20.12 -7.27
C THR A 117 8.68 18.98 -7.04
N GLY A 118 8.16 17.76 -6.83
CA GLY A 118 8.93 16.53 -6.67
C GLY A 118 9.82 16.47 -5.43
N THR A 119 9.80 17.48 -4.57
CA THR A 119 10.65 17.62 -3.40
C THR A 119 9.83 18.07 -2.20
N ALA A 120 10.19 17.59 -1.02
CA ALA A 120 9.70 18.12 0.24
C ALA A 120 10.85 18.77 1.01
N PRO A 121 10.60 19.86 1.76
CA PRO A 121 11.56 20.40 2.71
C PRO A 121 12.08 19.32 3.68
N ALA A 122 13.38 19.34 3.95
CA ALA A 122 14.02 18.42 4.89
C ALA A 122 13.47 18.57 6.32
N GLY A 123 13.35 17.46 7.05
CA GLY A 123 12.91 17.40 8.44
C GLY A 123 12.27 16.05 8.81
N PRO A 124 12.15 15.72 10.11
CA PRO A 124 11.55 14.46 10.54
C PRO A 124 10.05 14.46 10.24
N VAL A 125 9.67 13.71 9.21
CA VAL A 125 8.27 13.63 8.75
C VAL A 125 7.43 12.66 9.59
N LEU A 126 8.05 11.59 10.05
CA LEU A 126 7.31 10.44 10.56
C LEU A 126 6.93 10.56 12.03
N ASP A 127 7.55 11.48 12.79
CA ASP A 127 7.22 11.71 14.20
C ASP A 127 5.77 12.21 14.39
N HIS A 128 5.20 12.83 13.35
CA HIS A 128 3.85 13.41 13.36
C HIS A 128 2.85 12.61 12.52
N VAL A 129 3.24 11.44 12.02
CA VAL A 129 2.39 10.59 11.17
C VAL A 129 2.10 9.29 11.92
N PRO A 130 0.84 8.82 11.95
CA PRO A 130 0.52 7.53 12.56
C PRO A 130 1.37 6.41 11.95
N PRO A 131 1.82 5.41 12.73
CA PRO A 131 2.64 4.31 12.21
C PRO A 131 1.98 3.53 11.07
N THR A 132 0.65 3.59 10.95
CA THR A 132 -0.07 2.95 9.85
C THR A 132 -1.22 3.84 9.41
N GLY A 133 -1.58 3.78 8.13
CA GLY A 133 -2.76 4.46 7.61
C GLY A 133 -2.98 4.15 6.14
N TYR A 134 -4.01 4.78 5.57
CA TYR A 134 -4.35 4.63 4.16
C TYR A 134 -4.43 5.99 3.49
N ALA A 135 -3.62 6.22 2.47
CA ALA A 135 -3.66 7.44 1.67
C ALA A 135 -4.70 7.25 0.55
N VAL A 136 -5.68 8.16 0.47
CA VAL A 136 -6.67 8.18 -0.62
C VAL A 136 -6.26 9.25 -1.62
N LEU A 137 -5.97 8.83 -2.85
CA LEU A 137 -5.52 9.68 -3.93
C LEU A 137 -6.69 10.21 -4.77
N PRO A 138 -6.52 11.36 -5.43
CA PRO A 138 -7.46 11.86 -6.42
C PRO A 138 -7.66 10.84 -7.55
N ARG A 139 -8.93 10.58 -7.87
CA ARG A 139 -9.31 9.59 -8.88
C ARG A 139 -8.66 9.89 -10.22
N ASN A 140 -8.08 8.86 -10.84
CA ASN A 140 -7.49 8.91 -12.18
C ASN A 140 -6.38 9.97 -12.35
N LEU A 141 -5.82 10.53 -11.27
CA LEU A 141 -4.72 11.49 -11.38
C LEU A 141 -3.38 10.79 -11.56
N VAL A 142 -3.14 9.73 -10.78
CA VAL A 142 -1.90 8.96 -10.78
C VAL A 142 -2.18 7.56 -11.34
N TRP A 143 -1.32 7.12 -12.25
CA TRP A 143 -1.45 5.84 -12.92
C TRP A 143 -0.18 5.02 -12.78
N SER A 144 -0.35 3.70 -12.75
CA SER A 144 0.76 2.78 -12.61
C SER A 144 0.51 1.49 -13.41
N ARG A 145 1.54 0.65 -13.51
CA ARG A 145 1.48 -0.67 -14.13
C ARG A 145 2.40 -1.59 -13.34
N VAL A 146 2.00 -2.84 -13.17
CA VAL A 146 2.80 -3.84 -12.41
C VAL A 146 4.03 -4.30 -13.16
N GLU A 147 3.95 -4.31 -14.49
CA GLU A 147 5.03 -4.66 -15.41
C GLU A 147 4.95 -3.74 -16.62
N GLU A 148 6.05 -3.63 -17.38
CA GLU A 148 6.14 -2.71 -18.52
C GLU A 148 5.02 -2.95 -19.56
N ASP A 149 4.72 -4.20 -19.85
CA ASP A 149 3.69 -4.61 -20.82
C ASP A 149 2.28 -4.73 -20.23
N ALA A 150 2.14 -4.58 -18.91
CA ALA A 150 0.84 -4.69 -18.26
C ALA A 150 -0.05 -3.46 -18.56
N PRO A 151 -1.38 -3.65 -18.66
CA PRO A 151 -2.30 -2.52 -18.74
C PRO A 151 -2.09 -1.56 -17.58
N ALA A 152 -2.08 -0.27 -17.90
CA ALA A 152 -2.02 0.76 -16.90
C ALA A 152 -3.32 0.86 -16.11
N GLU A 153 -3.21 1.04 -14.80
CA GLU A 153 -4.32 1.09 -13.88
C GLU A 153 -4.17 2.32 -12.95
N PRO A 154 -5.30 2.93 -12.55
CA PRO A 154 -5.27 4.07 -11.65
C PRO A 154 -4.75 3.64 -10.26
N LEU A 155 -3.84 4.43 -9.71
CA LEU A 155 -3.38 4.33 -8.33
C LEU A 155 -4.27 5.22 -7.47
N ASP A 156 -5.37 4.66 -6.97
CA ASP A 156 -6.40 5.37 -6.20
C ASP A 156 -6.06 5.49 -4.69
N GLY A 157 -5.04 4.76 -4.21
CA GLY A 157 -4.60 4.83 -2.82
C GLY A 157 -3.63 3.72 -2.42
N PHE A 158 -3.04 3.84 -1.23
CA PHE A 158 -2.08 2.88 -0.70
C PHE A 158 -2.08 2.86 0.83
N PHE A 159 -1.73 1.71 1.40
CA PHE A 159 -1.34 1.59 2.80
C PHE A 159 0.08 2.08 3.00
N TRP A 160 0.35 2.68 4.16
CA TRP A 160 1.70 2.72 4.70
C TRP A 160 1.76 1.98 6.02
N VAL A 161 2.90 1.35 6.27
CA VAL A 161 3.27 0.74 7.55
C VAL A 161 4.69 1.16 7.88
N TYR A 162 4.82 1.88 8.98
CA TYR A 162 6.07 2.17 9.64
C TYR A 162 6.34 1.11 10.71
N SER A 163 7.55 0.56 10.71
CA SER A 163 8.03 -0.33 11.76
C SER A 163 9.34 0.21 12.28
N ASP A 164 9.41 0.43 13.60
CA ASP A 164 10.60 0.82 14.35
C ASP A 164 11.33 -0.39 14.98
N THR A 165 10.74 -1.58 14.86
CA THR A 165 11.26 -2.81 15.46
C THR A 165 12.41 -3.35 14.62
N GLY A 166 13.61 -3.40 15.20
CA GLY A 166 14.83 -3.76 14.47
C GLY A 166 15.44 -2.55 13.77
N SER A 167 15.34 -2.45 12.45
CA SER A 167 15.75 -1.28 11.68
C SER A 167 14.52 -0.51 11.20
N PRO A 168 14.42 0.82 11.47
CA PRO A 168 13.29 1.62 11.03
C PRO A 168 13.03 1.48 9.53
N GLN A 169 11.82 1.07 9.16
CA GLN A 169 11.44 0.84 7.77
C GLN A 169 10.04 1.38 7.48
N LEU A 170 9.86 1.83 6.23
CA LEU A 170 8.57 2.20 5.68
C LEU A 170 8.20 1.21 4.58
N ALA A 171 7.02 0.63 4.68
CA ALA A 171 6.42 -0.22 3.66
C ALA A 171 5.17 0.46 3.09
N ILE A 172 5.07 0.51 1.77
CA ILE A 172 3.96 1.07 1.01
C ILE A 172 3.34 -0.04 0.19
N VAL A 173 2.02 -0.23 0.28
CA VAL A 173 1.32 -1.27 -0.47
C VAL A 173 0.05 -0.71 -1.10
N ALA A 174 -0.04 -0.80 -2.43
CA ALA A 174 -1.15 -0.32 -3.23
C ALA A 174 -1.84 -1.47 -3.96
N ALA A 175 -3.17 -1.44 -4.01
CA ALA A 175 -3.95 -2.29 -4.89
C ALA A 175 -4.43 -1.49 -6.11
N LEU A 176 -4.15 -2.01 -7.29
CA LEU A 176 -4.51 -1.43 -8.57
C LEU A 176 -5.64 -2.20 -9.23
N GLY A 177 -6.44 -1.51 -10.03
CA GLY A 177 -7.43 -2.16 -10.90
C GLY A 177 -8.61 -2.79 -10.17
N VAL A 178 -8.79 -2.49 -8.88
CA VAL A 178 -9.89 -2.98 -8.05
C VAL A 178 -11.22 -2.43 -8.58
N ARG A 179 -12.12 -3.33 -8.99
CA ARG A 179 -13.47 -2.98 -9.47
C ARG A 179 -14.47 -4.01 -8.97
N ALA A 180 -15.69 -3.57 -8.68
CA ALA A 180 -16.75 -4.47 -8.19
C ALA A 180 -17.17 -5.54 -9.21
N ASP A 181 -16.94 -5.30 -10.51
CA ASP A 181 -17.31 -6.16 -11.62
C ASP A 181 -16.15 -7.00 -12.18
N ARG A 182 -14.96 -6.93 -11.56
CA ARG A 182 -13.76 -7.67 -11.99
C ARG A 182 -13.21 -8.50 -10.84
N GLY A 183 -13.03 -9.80 -11.10
CA GLY A 183 -12.29 -10.68 -10.21
C GLY A 183 -10.80 -10.35 -10.22
N GLY A 184 -10.22 -10.20 -9.03
CA GLY A 184 -8.78 -9.97 -8.84
C GLY A 184 -8.34 -8.52 -9.01
N PHE A 185 -7.13 -8.25 -8.52
CA PHE A 185 -6.47 -6.96 -8.60
C PHE A 185 -4.96 -7.15 -8.64
N SER A 186 -4.27 -6.11 -9.07
CA SER A 186 -2.82 -6.03 -9.08
C SER A 186 -2.33 -5.41 -7.78
N VAL A 187 -1.15 -5.83 -7.29
CA VAL A 187 -0.54 -5.25 -6.08
C VAL A 187 0.82 -4.68 -6.43
N LEU A 188 1.05 -3.44 -5.99
CA LEU A 188 2.37 -2.80 -5.98
C LEU A 188 2.79 -2.60 -4.54
N ASP A 189 4.06 -2.86 -4.25
CA ASP A 189 4.66 -2.47 -2.99
C ASP A 189 6.11 -2.03 -3.14
N ALA A 190 6.50 -1.25 -2.16
CA ALA A 190 7.84 -0.78 -1.94
C ALA A 190 8.10 -0.82 -0.43
N ALA A 191 9.22 -1.39 -0.02
CA ALA A 191 9.66 -1.36 1.37
C ALA A 191 11.14 -0.98 1.41
N ALA A 192 11.49 -0.04 2.27
CA ALA A 192 12.87 0.41 2.41
C ALA A 192 13.16 0.87 3.85
N PRO A 193 14.41 0.71 4.33
CA PRO A 193 14.86 1.36 5.55
C PRO A 193 14.68 2.88 5.44
N LEU A 194 14.33 3.53 6.54
CA LEU A 194 14.25 4.98 6.57
C LEU A 194 15.62 5.61 6.34
N PRO A 195 15.72 6.61 5.45
CA PRO A 195 16.89 7.47 5.35
C PRO A 195 17.20 8.14 6.69
N ALA A 196 18.46 8.50 6.91
CA ALA A 196 18.89 9.13 8.17
C ALA A 196 18.22 10.50 8.41
N ASP A 197 17.85 11.18 7.33
CA ASP A 197 17.09 12.43 7.30
C ASP A 197 15.56 12.22 7.35
N GLY A 198 15.11 10.96 7.41
CA GLY A 198 13.73 10.58 7.69
C GLY A 198 12.76 10.67 6.51
N HIS A 199 13.25 10.88 5.27
CA HIS A 199 12.39 11.13 4.12
C HIS A 199 13.03 10.70 2.78
N PHE A 200 12.24 10.12 1.86
CA PHE A 200 12.71 9.62 0.56
C PHE A 200 12.64 10.63 -0.59
N ALA A 201 12.05 11.80 -0.37
CA ALA A 201 11.98 12.91 -1.35
C ALA A 201 12.69 14.19 -0.86
N ALA A 202 13.79 14.04 -0.12
CA ALA A 202 14.60 15.15 0.35
C ALA A 202 15.45 15.77 -0.77
N ASP A 203 15.99 14.93 -1.67
CA ASP A 203 16.74 15.37 -2.85
C ASP A 203 15.80 15.72 -4.01
N ALA A 204 16.31 16.25 -5.14
CA ALA A 204 15.53 16.41 -6.37
C ALA A 204 15.16 15.04 -6.98
N PRO A 205 13.99 14.91 -7.63
CA PRO A 205 13.63 13.66 -8.32
C PRO A 205 14.54 13.46 -9.54
N PRO A 206 14.83 12.21 -9.94
CA PRO A 206 15.31 11.92 -11.28
C PRO A 206 14.40 12.56 -12.34
N GLU A 207 14.99 12.99 -13.46
CA GLU A 207 14.21 13.54 -14.57
C GLU A 207 13.15 12.53 -15.04
N GLY A 208 11.90 13.00 -15.14
CA GLY A 208 10.77 12.21 -15.59
C GLY A 208 10.27 11.11 -14.65
N GLU A 209 10.64 11.14 -13.37
CA GLU A 209 10.22 10.13 -12.38
C GLU A 209 8.70 9.97 -12.31
N PHE A 210 7.96 11.09 -12.37
CA PHE A 210 6.49 11.10 -12.34
C PHE A 210 5.82 11.36 -13.70
N ASP A 211 6.57 11.30 -14.79
CA ASP A 211 6.04 11.61 -16.12
C ASP A 211 4.88 10.69 -16.51
N ASN A 212 3.91 11.28 -17.19
CA ASN A 212 2.83 10.54 -17.83
C ASN A 212 3.41 9.54 -18.84
N PHE A 213 2.82 8.35 -18.88
CA PHE A 213 3.13 7.34 -19.89
C PHE A 213 1.88 6.87 -20.64
N LEU A 214 0.72 7.44 -20.34
CA LEU A 214 -0.55 7.08 -20.98
C LEU A 214 -0.74 7.86 -22.28
N PRO A 215 -1.14 7.20 -23.38
CA PRO A 215 -1.57 7.90 -24.57
C PRO A 215 -2.69 8.90 -24.25
N GLY A 216 -2.47 10.18 -24.56
CA GLY A 216 -3.44 11.26 -24.32
C GLY A 216 -3.53 11.75 -22.87
N GLY A 217 -2.74 11.19 -21.94
CA GLY A 217 -2.68 11.63 -20.54
C GLY A 217 -2.15 13.07 -20.37
N GLU A 218 -1.37 13.56 -21.35
CA GLU A 218 -0.85 14.93 -21.38
C GLU A 218 -1.97 15.99 -21.29
N LEU A 219 -3.12 15.72 -21.93
CA LEU A 219 -4.25 16.64 -21.99
C LEU A 219 -4.88 16.88 -20.61
N GLN A 220 -4.76 15.90 -19.71
CA GLN A 220 -5.28 15.97 -18.34
C GLN A 220 -4.16 16.16 -17.31
N LYS A 221 -2.91 16.34 -17.78
CA LYS A 221 -1.70 16.42 -16.97
C LYS A 221 -1.63 15.27 -15.94
N LEU A 222 -1.79 14.04 -16.41
CA LEU A 222 -1.74 12.86 -15.55
C LEU A 222 -0.30 12.58 -15.11
N PHE A 223 -0.13 11.82 -14.03
CA PHE A 223 1.19 11.41 -13.54
C PHE A 223 1.34 9.90 -13.59
N GLY A 224 2.58 9.46 -13.79
CA GLY A 224 2.95 8.04 -13.80
C GLY A 224 3.78 7.66 -12.57
N VAL A 225 3.49 6.49 -11.99
CA VAL A 225 4.39 5.83 -11.02
C VAL A 225 4.76 4.49 -11.63
N ARG A 226 6.05 4.26 -11.90
CA ARG A 226 6.52 3.09 -12.66
C ARG A 226 7.44 2.16 -11.87
N THR A 227 7.99 2.64 -10.75
CA THR A 227 8.96 1.89 -9.96
C THR A 227 8.62 1.95 -8.48
N SER A 228 9.18 1.03 -7.70
CA SER A 228 9.04 1.03 -6.25
C SER A 228 9.65 2.28 -5.60
N GLU A 229 10.72 2.83 -6.18
CA GLU A 229 11.34 4.08 -5.75
C GLU A 229 10.39 5.28 -5.95
N ALA A 230 9.78 5.39 -7.13
CA ALA A 230 8.79 6.44 -7.40
C ALA A 230 7.56 6.31 -6.49
N LEU A 231 7.13 5.08 -6.18
CA LEU A 231 6.04 4.83 -5.22
C LEU A 231 6.43 5.26 -3.80
N MET A 232 7.62 4.87 -3.35
CA MET A 232 8.16 5.27 -2.03
C MET A 232 8.27 6.80 -1.93
N ARG A 233 8.71 7.45 -2.99
CA ARG A 233 8.83 8.90 -3.05
C ARG A 233 7.48 9.62 -3.03
N LEU A 234 6.51 9.15 -3.82
CA LEU A 234 5.12 9.64 -3.77
C LEU A 234 4.58 9.53 -2.33
N ALA A 235 4.76 8.37 -1.70
CA ALA A 235 4.31 8.17 -0.33
C ALA A 235 5.00 9.14 0.63
N SER A 236 6.31 9.31 0.50
CA SER A 236 7.10 10.24 1.29
C SER A 236 6.55 11.67 1.20
N LEU A 237 6.32 12.19 -0.02
CA LEU A 237 5.74 13.53 -0.25
C LEU A 237 4.37 13.71 0.43
N LEU A 238 3.52 12.68 0.37
CA LEU A 238 2.19 12.71 0.96
C LEU A 238 2.22 12.61 2.49
N LEU A 239 3.10 11.80 3.04
CA LEU A 239 3.30 11.69 4.49
C LEU A 239 3.90 12.98 5.04
N TRP A 240 4.81 13.64 4.30
CA TRP A 240 5.28 14.99 4.62
C TRP A 240 4.10 15.96 4.67
N GLN A 241 3.27 16.01 3.62
CA GLN A 241 2.10 16.88 3.59
C GLN A 241 1.10 16.58 4.71
N LEU A 242 0.99 15.32 5.11
CA LEU A 242 0.14 14.90 6.22
C LEU A 242 0.69 15.40 7.57
N ALA A 243 1.99 15.29 7.80
CA ALA A 243 2.68 15.79 8.99
C ALA A 243 2.50 17.31 9.18
N GLN A 244 2.37 18.06 8.07
CA GLN A 244 2.15 19.51 8.11
C GLN A 244 0.71 19.91 8.40
N ARG A 245 -0.25 18.97 8.46
CA ARG A 245 -1.63 19.30 8.82
C ARG A 245 -1.66 19.61 10.31
N PRO A 246 -2.23 20.74 10.74
CA PRO A 246 -2.39 21.01 12.16
C PRO A 246 -3.17 19.85 12.79
N GLU A 247 -2.70 19.37 13.94
CA GLU A 247 -3.49 18.48 14.80
C GLU A 247 -4.85 19.15 14.96
N ARG A 248 -5.90 18.51 14.46
CA ARG A 248 -7.24 18.96 14.79
C ARG A 248 -7.44 18.56 16.24
N ASP A 249 -7.24 19.52 17.14
CA ASP A 249 -7.67 19.44 18.52
C ASP A 249 -9.06 18.78 18.56
N GLY A 250 -9.10 17.58 19.15
CA GLY A 250 -10.32 16.86 19.47
C GLY A 250 -10.88 17.34 20.79
#